data_AF-A0A8X6HHR5-F1
#
_entry.id   AF-A0A8X6HHR5-F1
#
_cell.length_a   1.000
_cell.length_b   1.000
_cell.length_c   1.000
_cell.angle_alpha   90.00
_cell.angle_beta   90.00
_cell.angle_gamma   90.00
#
_symmetry.space_group_name_H-M   'P 1'
#
loop_
_entity.id
_entity.type
_entity.pdbx_description
1 polymer ?
#
loop_
_entity_poly.entity_id
_entity_poly.type
_entity_poly.pdbx_seq_one_letter_code
_entity_poly.pdbx_strand_id
1 'polypeptide(L)'
;MTVSYQYDVASSTSGGFIRLLFRWRGSIWKLVYVEMFFFTAAYFSLTMMYRFFLSDFQKKIFERIVFLCSTFMDLIPLSFVLGFYVSFIATRWWNQYTAIPWPDKNRRNRSSSKANSDEVLELGLNSSPKIHQYGRQEKISDERTRSGSRFYDKTGIRNVELSSIY
;
A
#
# COMPACT_ATOMS: atom_id res chain seq x y z
N MET A 1 -7.86 -13.02 8.90
CA MET A 1 -6.58 -12.49 9.38
C MET A 1 -5.70 -12.18 8.18
N THR A 2 -5.06 -11.02 8.16
CA THR A 2 -4.03 -10.69 7.17
C THR A 2 -2.87 -11.66 7.35
N VAL A 3 -2.42 -12.25 6.24
CA VAL A 3 -1.29 -13.18 6.25
C VAL A 3 -0.08 -12.41 5.71
N SER A 4 0.96 -12.26 6.53
CA SER A 4 2.17 -11.53 6.17
C SER A 4 3.18 -12.46 5.52
N TYR A 5 3.45 -12.27 4.22
CA TYR A 5 4.39 -13.08 3.44
C TYR A 5 5.70 -12.36 3.12
N GLN A 6 5.87 -11.13 3.63
CA GLN A 6 6.99 -10.24 3.30
C GLN A 6 8.37 -10.90 3.55
N TYR A 7 8.49 -11.71 4.60
CA TYR A 7 9.74 -12.38 4.96
C TYR A 7 10.10 -13.54 4.01
N ASP A 8 9.11 -14.27 3.51
CA ASP A 8 9.31 -15.41 2.59
C ASP A 8 9.72 -14.96 1.17
N VAL A 9 9.41 -13.71 0.80
CA VAL A 9 9.73 -13.11 -0.51
C VAL A 9 11.04 -12.32 -0.48
N ALA A 10 11.60 -12.03 0.70
CA ALA A 10 12.80 -11.21 0.85
C ALA A 10 14.08 -11.91 0.32
N SER A 11 14.11 -13.25 0.23
CA SER A 11 15.19 -13.98 -0.42
C SER A 11 14.81 -14.29 -1.88
N SER A 12 15.65 -13.87 -2.84
CA SER A 12 15.46 -14.12 -4.27
C SER A 12 15.86 -15.56 -4.66
N THR A 13 15.29 -16.55 -3.96
CA THR A 13 15.42 -17.95 -4.35
C THR A 13 14.37 -18.23 -5.44
N SER A 14 14.78 -18.82 -6.56
CA SER A 14 13.90 -19.15 -7.69
C SER A 14 12.69 -20.01 -7.31
N GLY A 15 12.78 -20.79 -6.22
CA GLY A 15 11.67 -21.60 -5.67
C GLY A 15 10.78 -20.89 -4.63
N GLY A 16 11.06 -19.64 -4.26
CA GLY A 16 10.30 -18.91 -3.23
C GLY A 16 8.85 -18.65 -3.62
N PHE A 17 8.62 -18.22 -4.87
CA PHE A 17 7.27 -17.94 -5.39
C PHE A 17 6.39 -19.19 -5.52
N ILE A 18 6.98 -20.31 -5.95
CA ILE A 18 6.26 -21.60 -6.05
C ILE A 18 5.79 -22.06 -4.67
N ARG A 19 6.62 -21.89 -3.63
CA ARG A 19 6.22 -22.20 -2.24
C ARG A 19 5.06 -21.33 -1.72
N LEU A 20 4.92 -20.10 -2.23
CA LEU A 20 3.81 -19.20 -1.90
C LEU A 20 2.51 -19.62 -2.59
N LEU A 21 2.58 -20.03 -3.87
CA LEU A 21 1.44 -20.53 -4.64
C LEU A 21 0.75 -21.75 -3.98
N PHE A 22 1.55 -22.67 -3.42
CA PHE A 22 1.05 -23.91 -2.80
C PHE A 22 0.71 -23.79 -1.30
N ARG A 23 0.85 -22.62 -0.68
CA ARG A 23 0.52 -22.44 0.75
C ARG A 23 -1.00 -22.47 0.96
N TRP A 24 -1.53 -23.36 1.79
CA TRP A 24 -2.99 -23.54 1.98
C TRP A 24 -3.72 -22.35 2.64
N ARG A 25 -3.09 -21.65 3.59
CA ARG A 25 -3.76 -20.62 4.40
C ARG A 25 -3.82 -19.28 3.65
N GLY A 26 -5.01 -18.91 3.15
CA GLY A 26 -5.23 -17.64 2.45
C GLY A 26 -4.82 -17.65 0.98
N SER A 27 -4.62 -18.83 0.38
CA SER A 27 -4.32 -18.96 -1.05
C SER A 27 -5.56 -18.85 -1.92
N ILE A 28 -5.32 -18.42 -3.16
CA ILE A 28 -6.30 -18.32 -4.25
C ILE A 28 -7.07 -19.64 -4.42
N TRP A 29 -6.42 -20.80 -4.20
CA TRP A 29 -7.07 -22.10 -4.28
C TRP A 29 -8.27 -22.22 -3.34
N LYS A 30 -8.18 -21.68 -2.13
CA LYS A 30 -9.29 -21.70 -1.17
C LYS A 30 -10.47 -20.80 -1.59
N LEU A 31 -10.23 -19.81 -2.44
CA LEU A 31 -11.28 -18.96 -3.00
C LEU A 31 -11.91 -19.60 -4.25
N VAL A 32 -11.08 -20.23 -5.09
CA VAL A 32 -11.48 -20.68 -6.43
C VAL A 32 -11.98 -22.14 -6.46
N TYR A 33 -11.68 -22.97 -5.45
CA TYR A 33 -12.02 -24.39 -5.49
C TYR A 33 -13.52 -24.68 -5.61
N VAL A 34 -14.38 -23.87 -4.99
CA VAL A 34 -15.85 -24.04 -5.08
C VAL A 34 -16.33 -23.77 -6.50
N GLU A 35 -15.89 -22.66 -7.09
CA GLU A 35 -16.24 -22.29 -8.46
C GLU A 35 -15.73 -23.31 -9.49
N MET A 36 -14.49 -23.79 -9.30
CA MET A 36 -13.92 -24.84 -10.15
C MET A 36 -14.71 -26.15 -10.06
N PHE A 37 -15.16 -26.52 -8.86
CA PHE A 37 -15.98 -27.72 -8.69
C PHE A 37 -17.33 -27.57 -9.41
N PHE A 38 -18.02 -26.44 -9.26
CA PHE A 38 -19.27 -26.16 -9.96
C PHE A 38 -19.09 -26.14 -11.48
N PHE A 39 -18.05 -25.50 -11.99
CA PHE A 39 -17.74 -25.47 -13.41
C PHE A 39 -17.51 -26.88 -13.97
N THR A 40 -16.72 -27.68 -13.26
CA THR A 40 -16.43 -29.07 -13.65
C THR A 40 -17.70 -29.92 -13.63
N ALA A 41 -18.51 -29.80 -12.59
CA ALA A 41 -19.78 -30.54 -12.47
C ALA A 41 -20.75 -30.18 -13.61
N ALA A 42 -20.88 -28.90 -13.95
CA ALA A 42 -21.72 -28.44 -15.06
C ALA A 42 -21.20 -28.93 -16.42
N TYR A 43 -19.88 -28.94 -16.62
CA TYR A 43 -19.29 -29.46 -17.86
C TYR A 43 -19.55 -30.97 -18.01
N PHE A 44 -19.37 -31.74 -16.94
CA PHE A 44 -19.67 -33.16 -16.95
C PHE A 44 -21.17 -33.42 -17.14
N SER A 45 -22.05 -32.63 -16.53
CA SER A 45 -23.50 -32.81 -16.71
C SER A 45 -23.93 -32.56 -18.16
N LEU A 46 -23.39 -31.52 -18.83
CA LEU A 46 -23.63 -31.27 -20.25
C LEU A 46 -23.11 -32.41 -21.13
N THR A 47 -21.93 -32.95 -20.81
CA THR A 47 -21.36 -34.09 -21.54
C THR A 47 -22.22 -35.35 -21.38
N MET A 48 -22.72 -35.61 -20.17
CA MET A 48 -23.63 -36.73 -19.90
C MET A 48 -24.98 -36.55 -20.62
N MET A 49 -25.52 -35.33 -20.62
CA MET A 49 -26.76 -35.00 -21.32
C MET A 49 -26.63 -35.21 -22.84
N TYR A 50 -25.56 -34.70 -23.47
CA TYR A 50 -25.31 -34.88 -24.90
C TYR A 50 -25.19 -36.37 -25.28
N ARG A 51 -24.60 -37.19 -24.40
CA ARG A 51 -24.27 -38.59 -24.71
C ARG A 51 -25.42 -39.56 -24.43
N PHE A 52 -26.20 -39.35 -23.38
CA PHE A 52 -27.26 -40.27 -22.96
C PHE A 52 -28.69 -39.79 -23.25
N PHE A 53 -28.93 -38.49 -23.34
CA PHE A 53 -30.31 -37.95 -23.42
C PHE A 53 -30.69 -37.37 -24.79
N LEU A 54 -29.72 -37.00 -25.64
CA LEU A 54 -30.00 -36.31 -26.89
C LEU A 54 -30.11 -37.25 -28.10
N SER A 55 -31.16 -37.05 -28.90
CA SER A 55 -31.34 -37.68 -30.21
C SER A 55 -30.48 -37.01 -31.30
N ASP A 56 -30.20 -37.68 -32.42
CA ASP A 56 -29.27 -37.22 -33.47
C ASP A 56 -29.66 -35.85 -34.07
N PHE A 57 -30.95 -35.53 -34.17
CA PHE A 57 -31.39 -34.21 -34.62
C PHE A 57 -31.05 -33.12 -33.59
N GLN A 58 -31.25 -33.40 -32.31
CA GLN A 58 -30.99 -32.45 -31.23
C GLN A 58 -29.48 -32.22 -31.04
N LYS A 59 -28.64 -33.24 -31.28
CA LYS A 59 -27.17 -33.10 -31.26
C LYS A 59 -26.68 -32.07 -32.27
N LYS A 60 -27.20 -32.09 -33.51
CA LYS A 60 -26.86 -31.10 -34.54
C LYS A 60 -27.21 -29.66 -34.15
N ILE A 61 -28.34 -29.48 -33.45
CA ILE A 61 -28.74 -28.16 -32.93
C ILE A 61 -27.79 -27.72 -31.81
N PHE A 62 -27.46 -28.64 -30.89
CA PHE A 62 -26.52 -28.38 -29.81
C PHE A 62 -25.13 -27.97 -30.32
N GLU A 63 -24.61 -28.65 -31.34
CA GLU A 63 -23.33 -28.32 -31.98
C GLU A 63 -23.31 -26.89 -32.55
N ARG A 64 -24.42 -26.46 -33.17
CA ARG A 64 -24.55 -25.08 -33.67
C ARG A 64 -24.53 -24.06 -32.53
N ILE A 65 -25.17 -24.36 -31.41
CA ILE A 65 -25.18 -23.49 -30.22
C ILE A 65 -23.78 -23.40 -29.61
N VAL A 66 -23.07 -24.52 -29.47
CA VAL A 66 -21.70 -24.54 -28.96
C VAL A 66 -20.76 -23.75 -29.86
N PHE A 67 -20.88 -23.92 -31.18
CA PHE A 67 -20.11 -23.14 -32.15
C PHE A 67 -20.35 -21.64 -32.00
N LEU A 68 -21.62 -21.23 -31.89
CA LEU A 68 -22.00 -19.85 -31.65
C LEU A 68 -21.39 -19.29 -30.35
N CYS A 69 -21.43 -20.06 -29.27
CA CYS A 69 -20.82 -19.69 -27.99
C CYS A 69 -19.31 -19.51 -28.08
N SER A 70 -18.61 -20.38 -28.82
CA SER A 70 -17.17 -20.25 -29.06
C SER A 70 -16.84 -18.92 -29.74
N THR A 71 -17.59 -18.55 -30.78
CA THR A 71 -17.38 -17.28 -31.49
C THR A 71 -17.62 -16.07 -30.59
N PHE A 72 -18.59 -16.12 -29.69
CA PHE A 72 -18.85 -15.04 -28.75
C PHE A 72 -17.76 -14.88 -27.68
N MET A 73 -17.13 -15.98 -27.24
CA MET A 73 -16.02 -15.91 -26.27
C MET A 73 -14.79 -15.21 -26.86
N ASP A 74 -14.55 -15.35 -28.17
CA ASP A 74 -13.43 -14.70 -28.85
C ASP A 74 -13.67 -13.20 -29.10
N LEU A 75 -14.92 -12.77 -29.19
CA LEU A 75 -15.30 -11.41 -29.54
C LEU A 75 -15.00 -10.38 -28.43
N ILE A 76 -15.07 -10.78 -27.16
CA ILE A 76 -14.87 -9.89 -26.01
C ILE A 76 -13.61 -10.33 -25.28
N PRO A 77 -12.51 -9.55 -25.29
CA PRO A 77 -11.32 -9.88 -24.53
C PRO A 77 -11.58 -9.70 -23.03
N LEU A 78 -12.14 -10.73 -22.39
CA LEU A 78 -12.47 -10.73 -20.96
C LEU A 78 -11.24 -10.45 -20.08
N SER A 79 -10.07 -10.93 -20.50
CA SER A 79 -8.80 -10.69 -19.82
C SER A 79 -8.48 -9.19 -19.69
N PHE A 80 -8.83 -8.40 -20.70
CA PHE A 80 -8.59 -6.96 -20.70
C PHE A 80 -9.50 -6.24 -19.71
N VAL A 81 -10.80 -6.55 -19.76
CA VAL A 81 -11.80 -5.97 -18.84
C VAL A 81 -11.49 -6.35 -17.40
N LEU A 82 -11.11 -7.62 -17.16
CA LEU A 82 -10.73 -8.10 -15.83
C LEU A 82 -9.47 -7.38 -15.32
N GLY A 83 -8.47 -7.17 -16.17
CA GLY A 83 -7.26 -6.42 -15.83
C GLY A 83 -7.55 -4.99 -15.38
N PHE A 84 -8.43 -4.29 -16.11
CA PHE A 84 -8.90 -2.96 -15.69
C PHE A 84 -9.71 -2.99 -14.41
N TYR A 85 -10.62 -3.94 -14.27
CA TYR A 85 -11.48 -4.07 -13.09
C TYR A 85 -10.65 -4.31 -11.81
N VAL A 86 -9.68 -5.23 -11.87
CA VAL A 86 -8.78 -5.52 -10.74
C VAL A 86 -7.92 -4.31 -10.40
N SER A 87 -7.40 -3.59 -11.40
CA SER A 87 -6.60 -2.37 -11.19
C SER A 87 -7.40 -1.26 -10.50
N PHE A 88 -8.67 -1.09 -10.90
CA PHE A 88 -9.59 -0.15 -10.26
C PHE A 88 -9.85 -0.50 -8.79
N ILE A 89 -10.13 -1.77 -8.49
CA ILE A 89 -10.36 -2.24 -7.12
C ILE A 89 -9.11 -2.08 -6.26
N ALA A 90 -7.93 -2.44 -6.78
CA ALA A 90 -6.67 -2.31 -6.07
C ALA A 90 -6.41 -0.84 -5.67
N THR A 91 -6.68 0.09 -6.58
CA THR A 91 -6.55 1.54 -6.33
C THR A 91 -7.50 1.99 -5.23
N ARG A 92 -8.79 1.60 -5.28
CA ARG A 92 -9.75 1.93 -4.21
C ARG A 92 -9.35 1.33 -2.87
N TRP A 93 -8.90 0.07 -2.86
CA TRP A 93 -8.48 -0.60 -1.64
C TRP A 93 -7.27 0.10 -1.00
N TRP A 94 -6.29 0.53 -1.80
CA TRP A 94 -5.15 1.29 -1.31
C TRP A 94 -5.55 2.66 -0.75
N ASN A 95 -6.47 3.35 -1.41
CA ASN A 95 -7.02 4.61 -0.92
C ASN A 95 -7.76 4.43 0.42
N GLN A 96 -8.49 3.33 0.59
CA GLN A 96 -9.11 2.99 1.88
C GLN A 96 -8.08 2.66 2.96
N TYR A 97 -7.03 1.92 2.60
CA TYR A 97 -5.95 1.56 3.53
C TYR A 97 -5.20 2.79 4.04
N THR A 98 -4.92 3.76 3.17
CA THR A 98 -4.22 5.01 3.52
C THR A 98 -5.12 6.03 4.23
N ALA A 99 -6.44 5.95 4.06
CA ALA A 99 -7.40 6.79 4.77
C ALA A 99 -7.52 6.46 6.27
N ILE A 100 -7.04 5.29 6.71
CA ILE A 100 -7.00 4.93 8.13
C ILE A 100 -6.00 5.84 8.86
N PRO A 101 -6.45 6.70 9.80
CA PRO A 101 -5.55 7.63 10.47
C PRO A 101 -4.63 6.89 11.45
N TRP A 102 -3.33 6.94 11.19
CA TRP A 102 -2.34 6.38 12.09
C TRP A 102 -2.12 7.30 13.31
N PRO A 103 -2.19 6.77 14.55
CA PRO A 103 -2.01 7.58 15.76
C PRO A 103 -0.61 8.21 15.85
N ASP A 104 0.39 7.68 15.14
CA ASP A 104 1.75 8.22 15.12
C ASP A 104 1.82 9.64 14.53
N LYS A 105 1.12 9.88 13.42
CA LYS A 105 1.04 11.22 12.80
C LYS A 105 0.35 12.23 13.74
N ASN A 106 -0.69 11.80 14.44
CA ASN A 106 -1.43 12.64 15.38
C ASN A 106 -0.63 12.91 16.66
N ARG A 107 0.14 11.92 17.15
CA ARG A 107 1.00 12.07 18.34
C ARG A 107 2.14 13.04 18.08
N ARG A 108 2.81 12.95 16.92
CA ARG A 108 3.89 13.87 16.53
C ARG A 108 3.41 15.31 16.41
N ASN A 109 2.26 15.54 15.79
CA ASN A 109 1.68 16.87 15.68
C ASN A 109 1.31 17.46 17.05
N ARG A 110 0.74 16.63 17.95
CA ARG A 110 0.43 17.06 19.32
C ARG A 110 1.68 17.33 20.17
N SER A 111 2.74 16.54 20.04
CA SER A 111 3.99 16.78 20.77
C SER A 111 4.68 18.06 20.30
N SER A 112 4.69 18.33 18.99
CA SER A 112 5.22 19.59 18.44
C SER A 112 4.38 20.80 18.86
N SER A 113 3.04 20.69 18.87
CA SER A 113 2.18 21.77 19.38
C SER A 113 2.36 22.02 20.88
N LYS A 114 2.50 20.96 21.70
CA LYS A 114 2.78 21.12 23.12
C LYS A 114 4.14 21.78 23.36
N ALA A 115 5.20 21.27 22.76
CA ALA A 115 6.54 21.84 22.88
C ALA A 115 6.59 23.32 22.46
N ASN A 116 5.92 23.69 21.36
CA ASN A 116 5.82 25.08 20.92
C ASN A 116 4.99 25.94 21.89
N SER A 117 3.95 25.38 22.51
CA SER A 117 3.14 26.09 23.51
C SER A 117 3.95 26.32 24.80
N ASP A 118 4.74 25.32 25.21
CA ASP A 118 5.61 25.39 26.38
C ASP A 118 6.73 26.45 26.17
N GLU A 119 7.33 26.51 24.98
CA GLU A 119 8.33 27.51 24.60
C GLU A 119 7.76 28.95 24.57
N VAL A 120 6.54 29.13 24.05
CA VAL A 120 5.86 30.45 24.06
C VAL A 120 5.50 30.90 25.47
N LEU A 121 5.11 29.98 26.37
CA LEU A 121 4.81 30.29 27.76
C LEU A 121 6.08 30.68 28.55
N GLU A 122 7.20 30.00 28.32
CA GLU A 122 8.50 30.36 28.89
C GLU A 122 8.98 31.75 28.42
N LEU A 123 8.83 32.06 27.13
CA LEU A 123 9.15 33.39 26.60
C LEU A 123 8.21 34.48 27.14
N GLY A 124 6.93 34.19 27.33
CA GLY A 124 5.97 35.09 27.97
C GLY A 124 6.27 35.36 29.45
N LEU A 125 6.71 34.34 30.19
CA LEU A 125 7.13 34.47 31.59
C LEU A 125 8.46 35.23 31.72
N ASN A 126 9.38 35.08 30.77
CA ASN A 126 10.68 35.75 30.77
C ASN A 126 10.63 37.19 30.20
N SER A 127 9.47 37.61 29.67
CA SER A 127 9.24 38.97 29.13
C SER A 127 8.63 39.95 30.15
N SER A 128 8.47 39.55 31.42
CA SER A 128 8.08 40.49 32.47
C SER A 128 9.18 41.55 32.68
N PRO A 129 8.85 42.86 32.74
CA PRO A 129 9.86 43.91 32.87
C PRO A 129 10.62 43.72 34.18
N LYS A 130 11.94 43.46 34.08
CA LYS A 130 12.83 43.42 35.24
C LYS A 130 12.90 44.81 35.85
N ILE A 131 12.10 45.04 36.90
CA ILE A 131 12.27 46.15 37.81
C ILE A 131 13.59 45.92 38.55
N HIS A 132 14.58 46.71 38.16
CA HIS A 132 15.72 47.21 38.92
C HIS A 132 15.83 46.71 40.38
N GLN A 133 16.85 45.89 40.66
CA GLN A 133 17.50 45.85 41.97
C GLN A 133 19.01 45.97 41.72
N TYR A 134 19.52 47.13 42.10
CA TYR A 134 20.90 47.57 42.05
C TYR A 134 21.61 47.05 43.31
N GLY A 135 22.74 46.35 43.19
CA GLY A 135 23.49 45.98 44.39
C GLY A 135 24.65 45.00 44.21
N ARG A 136 25.82 45.56 43.85
CA ARG A 136 27.13 45.23 44.44
C ARG A 136 27.69 43.80 44.22
N GLN A 137 28.62 43.66 43.27
CA GLN A 137 30.06 43.49 43.57
C GLN A 137 30.90 43.82 42.32
N GLU A 138 31.85 44.73 42.51
CA GLU A 138 32.87 45.11 41.52
C GLU A 138 33.99 44.06 41.44
N LYS A 139 34.44 43.85 40.20
CA LYS A 139 35.82 43.64 39.74
C LYS A 139 36.63 42.47 40.33
N ILE A 140 37.02 41.55 39.45
CA ILE A 140 38.42 41.18 39.21
C ILE A 140 38.52 40.48 37.83
N SER A 141 39.50 40.94 37.04
CA SER A 141 40.14 40.31 35.87
C SER A 141 39.44 40.38 34.50
N ASP A 142 39.68 41.52 33.84
CA ASP A 142 39.85 41.61 32.38
C ASP A 142 41.06 40.78 31.89
N GLU A 143 41.02 40.48 30.59
CA GLU A 143 42.16 40.13 29.72
C GLU A 143 42.43 38.64 29.43
N ARG A 144 41.56 38.03 28.59
CA ARG A 144 42.05 37.21 27.48
C ARG A 144 41.09 37.22 26.28
N THR A 145 41.26 38.23 25.45
CA THR A 145 40.86 38.20 24.03
C THR A 145 41.64 37.11 23.27
N ARG A 146 41.08 36.70 22.12
CA ARG A 146 41.58 35.75 21.10
C ARG A 146 41.50 34.27 21.44
N SER A 147 40.50 33.58 20.88
CA SER A 147 40.67 32.80 19.64
C SER A 147 39.46 31.89 19.42
N GLY A 148 39.01 31.73 18.17
CA GLY A 148 38.16 30.60 17.79
C GLY A 148 36.74 30.93 17.34
N SER A 149 36.59 31.83 16.38
CA SER A 149 35.38 31.95 15.56
C SER A 149 35.18 30.73 14.65
N ARG A 150 33.94 30.23 14.62
CA ARG A 150 33.16 29.91 13.41
C ARG A 150 33.65 28.74 12.54
N PHE A 151 32.93 27.60 12.52
CA PHE A 151 32.62 26.84 11.30
C PHE A 151 31.63 25.69 11.56
N TYR A 152 30.44 25.72 10.95
CA TYR A 152 29.78 24.60 10.25
C TYR A 152 28.64 25.22 9.43
N ASP A 153 28.96 25.57 8.18
CA ASP A 153 27.98 25.94 7.16
C ASP A 153 27.86 24.79 6.14
N LYS A 154 26.61 24.40 5.93
CA LYS A 154 25.95 23.98 4.69
C LYS A 154 26.47 22.87 3.76
N THR A 155 25.45 22.09 3.39
CA THR A 155 25.07 21.59 2.05
C THR A 155 25.69 20.32 1.52
N GLY A 156 24.83 19.37 1.15
CA GLY A 156 25.25 18.29 0.29
C GLY A 156 24.27 17.17 -0.05
N ILE A 157 22.95 17.35 -0.10
CA ILE A 157 22.10 16.50 -0.95
C ILE A 157 21.01 17.36 -1.59
N ARG A 158 21.21 17.66 -2.89
CA ARG A 158 20.24 18.34 -3.73
C ARG A 158 19.13 17.38 -4.12
N ASN A 159 17.92 17.93 -4.10
CA ASN A 159 16.71 17.46 -4.73
C ASN A 159 16.99 16.89 -6.14
N VAL A 160 16.50 15.68 -6.39
CA VAL A 160 16.21 15.24 -7.76
C VAL A 160 14.73 15.54 -7.98
N GLU A 161 14.51 16.62 -8.71
CA GLU A 161 13.22 17.09 -9.18
C GLU A 161 12.71 16.13 -10.26
N LEU A 162 11.45 15.74 -10.12
CA LEU A 162 10.61 15.17 -11.16
C LEU A 162 10.33 16.24 -12.23
N SER A 163 10.70 16.00 -13.48
CA SER A 163 9.85 16.31 -14.66
C SER A 163 10.52 15.89 -15.97
N SER A 164 9.92 14.93 -16.66
CA SER A 164 9.67 14.94 -18.11
C SER A 164 8.92 13.64 -18.40
N ILE A 165 7.59 13.67 -18.51
CA ILE A 165 6.91 13.82 -19.80
C ILE A 165 7.50 12.82 -20.80
N TYR A 166 7.03 11.58 -20.70
CA TYR A 166 6.36 10.81 -21.76
C TYR A 166 5.31 9.93 -21.10
#